data_AF-A0A9D6Q2Y6-F1
#
_entry.id   AF-A0A9D6Q2Y6-F1
#
_cell.length_a   1.000
_cell.length_b   1.000
_cell.length_c   1.000
_cell.angle_alpha   90.00
_cell.angle_beta   90.00
_cell.angle_gamma   90.00
#
_symmetry.space_group_name_H-M   'P 1'
#
loop_
_entity.id
_entity.type
_entity.pdbx_description
1 polymer ?
#
loop_
_entity_poly.entity_id
_entity_poly.type
_entity_poly.pdbx_seq_one_letter_code
_entity_poly.pdbx_strand_id
1 'polypeptide(L)'
;MPQGSSGGTVLPDLFTGTMSYSIPIEVPMGRKGMDPGLALTYKSSGGNGVVGMGWEMEVGAVERSRKDGVDYGGDDYVLRLAGATVDLVRTSGTAPGDGEFRAKIEGAFSRVKKTGSVWEVTDKTGTRYLFGQTAASRQDGTPGIFKWSLDQVIDPNDNSITLSYLKDQGQIYLDRIDYTYPGPTNYVKFYYESRTDAPVMYTTNFAVTTAKRLKTIDVMANGLRQRAYELSYTYSTSTGRSILASVQQFGRDSLVDVNGTVTGGTALPAMSFGYTSGGNSFNSPVSGPTRWVNNSIGGASIDISRVKLGDFNGDGKTDIAAVEGWGSSQPMSIYLSKGDGTFAAAVSGPTRW
;
A
#
# COMPACT_ATOMS: atom_id res chain seq x y z
N MET A 1 2.44 -30.92 3.92
CA MET A 1 2.63 -30.74 2.46
C MET A 1 1.25 -30.68 1.82
N PRO A 2 0.97 -29.70 0.95
CA PRO A 2 1.53 -29.54 -0.41
C PRO A 2 2.85 -28.75 -0.34
N GLN A 3 3.97 -29.03 -1.03
CA GLN A 3 4.26 -29.51 -2.40
C GLN A 3 3.76 -28.55 -3.50
N GLY A 4 4.61 -27.57 -3.79
CA GLY A 4 4.96 -27.15 -5.15
C GLY A 4 3.86 -26.50 -6.00
N SER A 5 3.76 -25.18 -5.93
CA SER A 5 3.55 -24.38 -7.14
C SER A 5 4.46 -23.16 -7.08
N SER A 6 5.42 -23.10 -7.99
CA SER A 6 6.28 -21.92 -8.25
C SER A 6 5.48 -20.79 -8.95
N GLY A 7 4.23 -20.61 -8.55
CA GLY A 7 3.29 -19.65 -9.12
C GLY A 7 2.37 -19.20 -7.99
N GLY A 8 2.29 -17.89 -7.79
CA GLY A 8 1.39 -17.27 -6.84
C GLY A 8 -0.06 -17.54 -7.22
N THR A 9 -0.94 -17.51 -6.22
CA THR A 9 -2.37 -17.65 -6.46
C THR A 9 -2.94 -16.29 -6.85
N VAL A 10 -3.55 -16.18 -8.03
CA VAL A 10 -4.39 -15.02 -8.38
C VAL A 10 -5.71 -15.20 -7.66
N LEU A 11 -6.05 -14.28 -6.75
CA LEU A 11 -7.30 -14.30 -6.03
C LEU A 11 -8.04 -12.97 -6.25
N PRO A 12 -9.25 -12.99 -6.83
CA PRO A 12 -10.13 -11.83 -6.76
C PRO A 12 -10.65 -11.71 -5.32
N ASP A 13 -10.58 -10.51 -4.76
CA ASP A 13 -11.31 -10.20 -3.54
C ASP A 13 -12.78 -10.00 -3.92
N LEU A 14 -13.65 -10.94 -3.50
CA LEU A 14 -15.05 -10.98 -3.91
C LEU A 14 -15.88 -9.81 -3.37
N PHE A 15 -15.38 -9.08 -2.37
CA PHE A 15 -16.06 -7.93 -1.79
C PHE A 15 -15.65 -6.62 -2.45
N THR A 16 -14.35 -6.45 -2.72
CA THR A 16 -13.78 -5.20 -3.25
C THR A 16 -13.57 -5.21 -4.76
N GLY A 17 -13.65 -6.38 -5.41
CA GLY A 17 -13.32 -6.54 -6.83
C GLY A 17 -11.84 -6.35 -7.14
N THR A 18 -10.97 -6.26 -6.12
CA THR A 18 -9.54 -6.05 -6.31
C THR A 18 -8.86 -7.35 -6.74
N MET A 19 -7.90 -7.25 -7.65
CA MET A 19 -7.03 -8.37 -8.00
C MET A 19 -5.90 -8.42 -6.97
N SER A 20 -5.67 -9.60 -6.41
CA SER A 20 -4.51 -9.87 -5.56
C SER A 20 -3.66 -11.01 -6.11
N TYR A 21 -2.34 -10.93 -5.88
CA TYR A 21 -1.40 -11.99 -6.22
C TYR A 21 -0.28 -12.02 -5.17
N SER A 22 0.17 -13.21 -4.76
CA SER A 22 1.16 -13.35 -3.70
C SER A 22 2.30 -14.26 -4.11
N ILE A 23 3.54 -13.82 -3.90
CA ILE A 23 4.76 -14.59 -4.10
C ILE A 23 5.36 -14.87 -2.70
N PRO A 24 5.21 -16.09 -2.17
CA PRO A 24 5.82 -16.44 -0.90
C PRO A 24 7.35 -16.46 -1.02
N ILE A 25 8.03 -16.01 0.02
CA ILE A 25 9.48 -16.12 0.14
C ILE A 25 9.76 -17.40 0.94
N GLU A 26 10.34 -18.41 0.27
CA GLU A 26 10.74 -19.65 0.93
C GLU A 26 11.84 -19.37 1.96
N VAL A 27 11.50 -19.58 3.24
CA VAL A 27 12.45 -19.52 4.35
C VAL A 27 12.58 -20.89 5.02
N PRO A 28 13.78 -21.25 5.52
CA PRO A 28 13.95 -22.41 6.38
C PRO A 28 13.06 -22.34 7.62
N MET A 29 12.59 -23.50 8.07
CA MET A 29 11.74 -23.59 9.26
C MET A 29 12.43 -23.02 10.51
N GLY A 30 11.66 -22.29 11.31
CA GLY A 30 12.10 -21.77 12.59
C GLY A 30 11.91 -22.79 13.71
N ARG A 31 12.47 -22.48 14.90
CA ARG A 31 12.22 -23.30 16.10
C ARG A 31 10.72 -23.28 16.41
N LYS A 32 10.10 -24.46 16.56
CA LYS A 32 8.65 -24.62 16.78
C LYS A 32 7.77 -23.87 15.76
N GLY A 33 8.23 -23.71 14.51
CA GLY A 33 7.46 -23.00 13.47
C GLY A 33 7.51 -21.47 13.58
N MET A 34 8.43 -20.92 14.38
CA MET A 34 8.72 -19.49 14.43
C MET A 34 9.64 -19.07 13.26
N ASP A 35 9.22 -19.37 12.03
CA ASP A 35 9.80 -18.79 10.83
C ASP A 35 9.02 -17.56 10.37
N PRO A 36 9.68 -16.58 9.73
CA PRO A 36 9.01 -15.39 9.25
C PRO A 36 8.15 -15.72 8.03
N GLY A 37 6.83 -15.56 8.15
CA GLY A 37 5.90 -15.65 7.03
C GLY A 37 6.02 -14.42 6.12
N LEU A 38 6.82 -14.53 5.05
CA LEU A 38 7.09 -13.42 4.14
C LEU A 38 6.49 -13.68 2.76
N ALA A 39 5.89 -12.64 2.18
CA ALA A 39 5.42 -12.68 0.81
C ALA A 39 5.45 -11.29 0.17
N LEU A 40 5.78 -11.24 -1.13
CA LEU A 40 5.50 -10.08 -1.97
C LEU A 40 4.05 -10.16 -2.39
N THR A 41 3.25 -9.16 -2.05
CA THR A 41 1.81 -9.16 -2.36
C THR A 41 1.49 -7.99 -3.29
N TYR A 42 0.90 -8.32 -4.43
CA TYR A 42 0.31 -7.36 -5.35
C TYR A 42 -1.17 -7.15 -5.02
N LYS A 43 -1.61 -5.90 -5.08
CA LYS A 43 -3.02 -5.51 -5.10
C LYS A 43 -3.23 -4.47 -6.20
N SER A 44 -4.28 -4.62 -7.01
CA SER A 44 -4.58 -3.66 -8.09
C SER A 44 -4.90 -2.25 -7.60
N SER A 45 -5.39 -2.12 -6.36
CA SER A 45 -5.61 -0.85 -5.66
C SER A 45 -4.36 -0.33 -4.91
N GLY A 46 -3.25 -1.07 -4.94
CA GLY A 46 -2.02 -0.75 -4.24
C GLY A 46 -1.32 0.48 -4.82
N GLY A 47 -0.82 1.34 -3.94
CA GLY A 47 -0.08 2.55 -4.30
C GLY A 47 1.38 2.28 -4.70
N ASN A 48 2.16 3.36 -4.83
CA ASN A 48 3.61 3.26 -4.97
C ASN A 48 4.25 2.93 -3.61
N GLY A 49 5.30 2.12 -3.61
CA GLY A 49 5.99 1.73 -2.38
C GLY A 49 7.39 1.18 -2.64
N VAL A 50 7.98 0.59 -1.60
CA VAL A 50 9.35 0.05 -1.60
C VAL A 50 9.52 -1.09 -2.61
N VAL A 51 8.45 -1.78 -3.00
CA VAL A 51 8.48 -2.88 -4.00
C VAL A 51 7.92 -2.42 -5.35
N GLY A 52 7.72 -1.12 -5.55
CA GLY A 52 7.10 -0.56 -6.77
C GLY A 52 5.58 -0.47 -6.70
N MET A 53 4.97 0.02 -7.78
CA MET A 53 3.51 0.24 -7.87
C MET A 53 2.72 -1.06 -7.68
N GLY A 54 1.76 -1.04 -6.76
CA GLY A 54 0.84 -2.14 -6.49
C GLY A 54 1.41 -3.27 -5.63
N TRP A 55 2.73 -3.28 -5.36
CA TRP A 55 3.40 -4.32 -4.60
C TRP A 55 3.78 -3.84 -3.19
N GLU A 56 3.56 -4.71 -2.21
CA GLU A 56 3.98 -4.51 -0.84
C GLU A 56 4.59 -5.79 -0.25
N MET A 57 5.33 -5.62 0.84
CA MET A 57 5.76 -6.72 1.71
C MET A 57 5.38 -6.31 3.14
N GLU A 58 4.37 -6.98 3.69
CA GLU A 58 3.86 -6.72 5.03
C GLU A 58 4.65 -7.54 6.05
N VAL A 59 5.06 -6.90 7.14
CA VAL A 59 5.79 -7.55 8.25
C VAL A 59 5.25 -7.15 9.62
N GLY A 60 4.10 -6.48 9.66
CA GLY A 60 3.50 -5.95 10.89
C GLY A 60 3.84 -4.50 11.19
N ALA A 61 2.82 -3.70 11.50
CA ALA A 61 2.97 -2.34 12.00
C ALA A 61 1.72 -1.87 12.76
N VAL A 62 1.90 -0.95 13.71
CA VAL A 62 0.85 -0.04 14.17
C VAL A 62 1.06 1.31 13.50
N GLU A 63 0.03 1.95 12.97
CA GLU A 63 0.12 3.28 12.38
C GLU A 63 -1.04 4.18 12.79
N ARG A 64 -0.85 5.49 12.72
CA ARG A 64 -1.96 6.43 12.84
C ARG A 64 -2.91 6.30 11.65
N SER A 65 -4.21 6.42 11.91
CA SER A 65 -5.23 6.41 10.87
C SER A 65 -5.05 7.60 9.93
N ARG A 66 -5.34 7.38 8.64
CA ARG A 66 -5.35 8.41 7.60
C ARG A 66 -6.77 8.74 7.13
N LYS A 67 -7.78 8.06 7.67
CA LYS A 67 -9.15 8.07 7.13
C LYS A 67 -9.80 9.45 7.19
N ASP A 68 -9.63 10.15 8.30
CA ASP A 68 -10.24 11.46 8.57
C ASP A 68 -9.18 12.58 8.68
N GLY A 69 -8.01 12.33 8.10
CA GLY A 69 -6.78 13.11 8.35
C GLY A 69 -5.98 12.55 9.52
N VAL A 70 -4.67 12.81 9.53
CA VAL A 70 -3.79 12.31 10.60
C VAL A 70 -3.83 13.24 11.79
N ASP A 71 -4.37 12.76 12.91
CA ASP A 71 -4.33 13.43 14.21
C ASP A 71 -3.22 12.86 15.10
N TYR A 72 -2.34 13.74 15.58
CA TYR A 72 -1.24 13.40 16.50
C TYR A 72 -1.59 13.56 17.97
N GLY A 73 -2.66 14.31 18.29
CA GLY A 73 -3.19 14.46 19.63
C GLY A 73 -4.21 13.36 20.00
N GLY A 74 -4.79 12.71 19.00
CA GLY A 74 -5.75 11.62 19.16
C GLY A 74 -5.15 10.22 19.21
N ASP A 75 -6.06 9.25 19.38
CA ASP A 75 -5.79 7.82 19.56
C ASP A 75 -6.33 6.96 18.38
N ASP A 76 -6.43 7.56 17.19
CA ASP A 76 -6.86 6.86 15.99
C ASP A 76 -5.69 6.06 15.40
N TYR A 77 -5.67 4.76 15.73
CA TYR A 77 -4.63 3.84 15.32
C TYR A 77 -5.19 2.68 14.49
N VAL A 78 -4.34 2.13 13.63
CA VAL A 78 -4.60 0.97 12.78
C VAL A 78 -3.48 -0.04 13.03
N LEU A 79 -3.85 -1.28 13.37
CA LEU A 79 -2.94 -2.41 13.45
C LEU A 79 -2.97 -3.17 12.12
N ARG A 80 -1.79 -3.37 11.53
CA ARG A 80 -1.55 -4.31 10.45
C ARG A 80 -0.73 -5.46 10.98
N LEU A 81 -1.25 -6.68 10.90
CA LEU A 81 -0.57 -7.87 11.36
C LEU A 81 -1.13 -9.11 10.67
N ALA A 82 -0.25 -9.97 10.15
CA ALA A 82 -0.62 -11.24 9.54
C ALA A 82 -1.68 -11.10 8.43
N GLY A 83 -1.49 -10.11 7.54
CA GLY A 83 -2.41 -9.80 6.44
C GLY A 83 -3.72 -9.11 6.83
N ALA A 84 -4.02 -8.96 8.13
CA ALA A 84 -5.20 -8.23 8.59
C ALA A 84 -4.87 -6.76 8.84
N THR A 85 -5.84 -5.88 8.56
CA THR A 85 -5.81 -4.45 8.92
C THR A 85 -7.02 -4.16 9.81
N VAL A 86 -6.80 -3.68 11.03
CA VAL A 86 -7.87 -3.41 12.00
C VAL A 86 -7.71 -2.05 12.65
N ASP A 87 -8.80 -1.29 12.72
CA ASP A 87 -8.87 -0.06 13.52
C ASP A 87 -8.80 -0.43 15.01
N LEU A 88 -8.07 0.36 15.79
CA LEU A 88 -7.96 0.19 17.24
C LEU A 88 -8.82 1.23 17.98
N VAL A 89 -9.39 0.81 19.10
CA VAL A 89 -10.13 1.68 20.02
C VAL A 89 -9.55 1.50 21.42
N ARG A 90 -9.28 2.60 22.11
CA ARG A 90 -8.85 2.60 23.51
C ARG A 90 -9.93 1.98 24.40
N THR A 91 -9.51 1.13 25.34
CA THR A 91 -10.40 0.53 26.36
C THR A 91 -10.03 0.89 27.79
N SER A 92 -8.92 1.60 28.02
CA SER A 92 -8.50 2.03 29.35
C SER A 92 -8.16 3.53 29.41
N GLY A 93 -8.58 4.21 30.47
CA GLY A 93 -8.34 5.65 30.66
C GLY A 93 -9.23 6.52 29.78
N THR A 94 -9.24 7.82 30.04
CA THR A 94 -10.13 8.81 29.38
C THR A 94 -9.39 9.83 28.53
N ALA A 95 -8.06 9.84 28.53
CA ALA A 95 -7.23 10.77 27.76
C ALA A 95 -6.31 10.02 26.78
N PRO A 96 -5.98 10.60 25.61
CA PRO A 96 -5.02 10.02 24.67
C PRO A 96 -3.65 9.74 25.26
N GLY A 97 -2.91 8.79 24.70
CA GLY A 97 -1.57 8.39 25.19
C GLY A 97 -1.43 6.90 25.51
N ASP A 98 -0.89 6.55 26.67
CA ASP A 98 -0.67 5.15 27.06
C ASP A 98 -1.96 4.46 27.52
N GLY A 99 -2.05 3.14 27.34
CA GLY A 99 -3.23 2.37 27.69
C GLY A 99 -3.41 1.08 26.92
N GLU A 100 -4.51 0.41 27.20
CA GLU A 100 -5.02 -0.75 26.49
C GLU A 100 -5.96 -0.35 25.35
N PHE A 101 -5.87 -1.10 24.27
CA PHE A 101 -6.63 -0.94 23.05
C PHE A 101 -7.20 -2.31 22.63
N ARG A 102 -8.24 -2.28 21.82
CA ARG A 102 -8.83 -3.45 21.17
C ARG A 102 -9.18 -3.16 19.73
N ALA A 103 -9.37 -4.20 18.93
CA ALA A 103 -9.88 -4.03 17.58
C ALA A 103 -11.31 -3.47 17.64
N LYS A 104 -11.60 -2.46 16.81
CA LYS A 104 -12.93 -1.86 16.69
C LYS A 104 -13.99 -2.89 16.30
N ILE A 105 -13.61 -3.82 15.43
CA ILE A 105 -14.37 -5.00 15.07
C ILE A 105 -13.50 -6.20 15.42
N GLU A 106 -13.93 -6.97 16.42
CA GLU A 106 -13.16 -8.09 16.94
C GLU A 106 -13.18 -9.30 16.00
N GLY A 107 -12.04 -10.00 15.95
CA GLY A 107 -11.89 -11.26 15.21
C GLY A 107 -10.69 -12.06 15.69
N ALA A 108 -9.55 -11.40 15.85
CA ALA A 108 -8.33 -12.01 16.36
C ALA A 108 -8.30 -12.13 17.89
N PHE A 109 -9.10 -11.36 18.63
CA PHE A 109 -9.12 -11.33 20.10
C PHE A 109 -7.73 -11.10 20.73
N SER A 110 -6.90 -10.30 20.06
CA SER A 110 -5.57 -9.94 20.55
C SER A 110 -5.68 -8.83 21.59
N ARG A 111 -4.86 -8.90 22.65
CA ARG A 111 -4.70 -7.80 23.60
C ARG A 111 -3.69 -6.81 23.03
N VAL A 112 -4.05 -5.52 22.97
CA VAL A 112 -3.16 -4.47 22.46
C VAL A 112 -2.86 -3.47 23.58
N LYS A 113 -1.58 -3.15 23.80
CA LYS A 113 -1.15 -2.20 24.81
C LYS A 113 -0.11 -1.24 24.24
N LYS A 114 -0.26 0.04 24.56
CA LYS A 114 0.73 1.09 24.29
C LYS A 114 1.38 1.55 25.59
N THR A 115 2.70 1.60 25.62
CA THR A 115 3.49 2.15 26.73
C THR A 115 4.60 3.03 26.17
N GLY A 116 4.55 4.33 26.46
CA GLY A 116 5.39 5.35 25.83
C GLY A 116 5.29 5.30 24.32
N SER A 117 6.41 4.98 23.68
CA SER A 117 6.54 4.89 22.22
C SER A 117 6.59 3.44 21.71
N VAL A 118 6.17 2.47 22.52
CA VAL A 118 6.19 1.04 22.18
C VAL A 118 4.78 0.49 22.24
N TRP A 119 4.48 -0.40 21.29
CA TRP A 119 3.26 -1.21 21.29
C TRP A 119 3.58 -2.67 21.53
N GLU A 120 2.71 -3.33 22.29
CA GLU A 120 2.71 -4.78 22.47
C GLU A 120 1.33 -5.31 22.06
N VAL A 121 1.33 -6.30 21.17
CA VAL A 121 0.14 -7.09 20.83
C VAL A 121 0.38 -8.51 21.35
N THR A 122 -0.55 -9.07 22.10
CA THR A 122 -0.52 -10.48 22.54
C THR A 122 -1.68 -11.21 21.89
N ASP A 123 -1.40 -12.26 21.10
CA ASP A 123 -2.46 -13.09 20.52
C ASP A 123 -3.00 -14.14 21.51
N LYS A 124 -4.02 -14.89 21.08
CA LYS A 124 -4.66 -15.95 21.89
C LYS A 124 -3.74 -17.10 22.27
N THR A 125 -2.61 -17.28 21.57
CA THR A 125 -1.64 -18.33 21.87
C THR A 125 -0.61 -17.89 22.91
N GLY A 126 -0.63 -16.60 23.30
CA GLY A 126 0.36 -16.00 24.18
C GLY A 126 1.60 -15.47 23.45
N THR A 127 1.63 -15.53 22.11
CA THR A 127 2.70 -14.94 21.31
C THR A 127 2.60 -13.42 21.38
N ARG A 128 3.74 -12.77 21.65
CA ARG A 128 3.85 -11.32 21.77
C ARG A 128 4.52 -10.73 20.55
N TYR A 129 3.97 -9.62 20.07
CA TYR A 129 4.47 -8.83 18.96
C TYR A 129 4.80 -7.43 19.49
N LEU A 130 6.06 -7.03 19.42
CA LEU A 130 6.55 -5.76 19.94
C LEU A 130 6.86 -4.81 18.79
N PHE A 131 6.37 -3.58 18.85
CA PHE A 131 6.49 -2.60 17.76
C PHE A 131 7.07 -1.28 18.23
N GLY A 132 7.90 -0.69 17.38
CA GLY A 132 8.57 0.58 17.62
C GLY A 132 9.44 0.59 18.87
N GLN A 133 10.16 -0.48 19.19
CA GLN A 133 11.11 -0.51 20.31
C GLN A 133 12.30 0.44 20.08
N THR A 134 12.71 0.62 18.83
CA THR A 134 13.86 1.46 18.46
C THR A 134 13.44 2.70 17.68
N ALA A 135 14.31 3.71 17.61
CA ALA A 135 14.08 4.85 16.73
C ALA A 135 14.05 4.44 15.25
N ALA A 136 14.81 3.41 14.85
CA ALA A 136 14.87 2.93 13.48
C ALA A 136 13.55 2.26 13.02
N SER A 137 12.81 1.62 13.94
CA SER A 137 11.51 1.01 13.65
C SER A 137 10.32 1.97 13.74
N ARG A 138 10.54 3.23 14.13
CA ARG A 138 9.51 4.28 14.19
C ARG A 138 9.61 5.22 13.00
N GLN A 139 8.52 5.46 12.28
CA GLN A 139 8.45 6.47 11.24
C GLN A 139 7.95 7.75 11.89
N ASP A 140 8.87 8.68 12.15
CA ASP A 140 8.64 9.87 12.94
C ASP A 140 9.19 11.13 12.28
N GLY A 141 8.61 12.25 12.66
CA GLY A 141 8.95 13.61 12.25
C GLY A 141 8.20 14.60 13.14
N THR A 142 8.20 15.88 12.79
CA THR A 142 7.30 16.84 13.46
C THR A 142 5.88 16.65 12.92
N PRO A 143 4.83 16.45 13.76
CA PRO A 143 4.80 16.63 15.21
C PRO A 143 4.95 15.36 16.07
N GLY A 144 5.13 14.17 15.47
CA GLY A 144 5.39 12.96 16.26
C GLY A 144 5.61 11.68 15.45
N ILE A 145 5.39 10.54 16.10
CA ILE A 145 5.50 9.21 15.48
C ILE A 145 4.21 8.90 14.71
N PHE A 146 4.37 8.55 13.44
CA PHE A 146 3.30 8.15 12.53
C PHE A 146 3.09 6.62 12.54
N LYS A 147 4.17 5.83 12.47
CA LYS A 147 4.13 4.36 12.37
C LYS A 147 5.17 3.70 13.27
N TRP A 148 4.78 2.60 13.91
CA TRP A 148 5.60 1.71 14.73
C TRP A 148 5.69 0.36 14.01
N SER A 149 6.85 0.05 13.42
CA SER A 149 7.10 -1.20 12.69
C SER A 149 7.39 -2.33 13.68
N LEU A 150 7.08 -3.58 13.31
CA LEU A 150 7.33 -4.75 14.16
C LEU A 150 8.83 -4.92 14.43
N ASP A 151 9.26 -4.96 15.68
CA ASP A 151 10.65 -5.24 16.06
C ASP A 151 10.85 -6.69 16.45
N GLN A 152 9.87 -7.32 17.10
CA GLN A 152 10.05 -8.65 17.68
C GLN A 152 8.76 -9.47 17.75
N VAL A 153 8.89 -10.78 17.49
CA VAL A 153 7.86 -11.78 17.78
C VAL A 153 8.44 -12.76 18.81
N ILE A 154 7.71 -13.04 19.89
CA ILE A 154 8.18 -13.90 20.99
C ILE A 154 7.08 -14.90 21.35
N ASP A 155 7.36 -16.20 21.22
CA ASP A 155 6.43 -17.24 21.66
C ASP A 155 6.48 -17.43 23.20
N PRO A 156 5.53 -18.18 23.81
CA PRO A 156 5.56 -18.46 25.25
C PRO A 156 6.76 -19.28 25.76
N ASN A 157 7.60 -19.80 24.86
CA ASN A 157 8.81 -20.56 25.19
C ASN A 157 10.09 -19.73 24.97
N ASP A 158 9.94 -18.41 24.79
CA ASP A 158 11.02 -17.45 24.50
C ASP A 158 11.79 -17.71 23.18
N ASN A 159 11.24 -18.52 22.26
CA ASN A 159 11.68 -18.51 20.88
C ASN A 159 11.29 -17.17 20.27
N SER A 160 12.20 -16.52 19.56
CA SER A 160 11.92 -15.21 18.99
C SER A 160 12.46 -14.98 17.58
N ILE A 161 11.82 -14.03 16.92
CA ILE A 161 12.18 -13.41 15.65
C ILE A 161 12.42 -11.93 15.94
N THR A 162 13.51 -11.36 15.44
CA THR A 162 13.81 -9.92 15.54
C THR A 162 13.92 -9.31 14.14
N LEU A 163 13.44 -8.09 14.00
CA LEU A 163 13.49 -7.33 12.76
C LEU A 163 14.27 -6.04 13.00
N SER A 164 15.14 -5.71 12.05
CA SER A 164 15.95 -4.48 12.07
C SER A 164 15.69 -3.67 10.81
N TYR A 165 15.94 -2.36 10.89
CA TYR A 165 15.50 -1.41 9.88
C TYR A 165 16.58 -0.37 9.56
N LEU A 166 16.57 0.09 8.32
CA LEU A 166 17.25 1.31 7.88
C LEU A 166 16.22 2.44 7.77
N LYS A 167 16.62 3.66 8.14
CA LYS A 167 15.81 4.87 7.90
C LYS A 167 16.56 5.80 6.94
N ASP A 168 15.89 6.23 5.89
CA ASP A 168 16.41 7.19 4.90
C ASP A 168 15.30 8.16 4.52
N GLN A 169 15.55 9.47 4.69
CA GLN A 169 14.62 10.55 4.33
C GLN A 169 13.18 10.33 4.83
N GLY A 170 13.05 9.92 6.10
CA GLY A 170 11.76 9.65 6.75
C GLY A 170 11.12 8.31 6.37
N GLN A 171 11.64 7.58 5.37
CA GLN A 171 11.16 6.26 4.99
C GLN A 171 11.88 5.15 5.76
N ILE A 172 11.14 4.12 6.16
CA ILE A 172 11.67 2.91 6.80
C ILE A 172 11.80 1.79 5.77
N TYR A 173 12.94 1.11 5.82
CA TYR A 173 13.27 -0.05 5.00
C TYR A 173 13.64 -1.21 5.92
N LEU A 174 13.00 -2.36 5.74
CA LEU A 174 13.34 -3.57 6.49
C LEU A 174 14.75 -4.02 6.09
N ASP A 175 15.67 -4.10 7.04
CA ASP A 175 17.07 -4.43 6.76
C ASP A 175 17.32 -5.93 6.83
N ARG A 176 16.88 -6.54 7.93
CA ARG A 176 17.19 -7.93 8.26
C ARG A 176 16.18 -8.48 9.26
N ILE A 177 15.81 -9.74 9.07
CA ILE A 177 15.04 -10.54 10.01
C ILE A 177 15.95 -11.66 10.52
N ASP A 178 16.24 -11.68 11.82
CA ASP A 178 16.96 -12.76 12.49
C ASP A 178 15.96 -13.63 13.25
N TYR A 179 16.04 -14.95 13.10
CA TYR A 179 15.13 -15.88 13.77
C TYR A 179 15.89 -17.09 14.29
N THR A 180 15.21 -17.99 15.00
CA THR A 180 15.78 -19.16 15.73
C THR A 180 16.49 -18.83 17.05
N TYR A 181 16.17 -17.69 17.68
CA TYR A 181 16.68 -17.35 19.01
C TYR A 181 16.30 -18.40 20.09
N PRO A 182 17.13 -18.55 21.16
CA PRO A 182 18.39 -17.84 21.42
C PRO A 182 19.55 -18.32 20.53
N GLY A 183 20.40 -17.37 20.09
CA GLY A 183 21.50 -17.64 19.16
C GLY A 183 21.01 -17.87 17.73
N PRO A 184 20.61 -16.81 17.00
CA PRO A 184 19.99 -16.95 15.68
C PRO A 184 20.99 -17.54 14.69
N THR A 185 20.66 -18.67 14.09
CA THR A 185 21.46 -19.29 13.02
C THR A 185 20.97 -18.91 11.64
N ASN A 186 19.74 -18.40 11.55
CA ASN A 186 19.07 -18.12 10.28
C ASN A 186 18.64 -16.65 10.22
N TYR A 187 18.75 -16.07 9.04
CA TYR A 187 18.29 -14.72 8.80
C TYR A 187 17.85 -14.51 7.35
N VAL A 188 17.02 -13.49 7.15
CA VAL A 188 16.68 -12.97 5.82
C VAL A 188 17.20 -11.55 5.73
N LYS A 189 18.01 -11.26 4.71
CA LYS A 189 18.60 -9.94 4.48
C LYS A 189 17.93 -9.30 3.26
N PHE A 190 17.65 -8.01 3.36
CA PHE A 190 17.03 -7.23 2.30
C PHE A 190 18.01 -6.19 1.78
N TYR A 191 18.17 -6.13 0.47
CA TYR A 191 19.04 -5.19 -0.21
C TYR A 191 18.22 -4.25 -1.07
N TYR A 192 18.68 -3.01 -1.16
CA TYR A 192 17.95 -1.92 -1.80
C TYR A 192 18.81 -1.22 -2.84
N GLU A 193 18.17 -0.73 -3.89
CA GLU A 193 18.78 0.16 -4.87
C GLU A 193 18.04 1.50 -4.91
N SER A 194 18.74 2.54 -5.35
CA SER A 194 18.11 3.84 -5.63
C SER A 194 17.14 3.72 -6.80
N ARG A 195 16.08 4.51 -6.78
CA ARG A 195 15.11 4.63 -7.88
C ARG A 195 15.07 6.07 -8.39
N THR A 196 14.78 6.27 -9.68
CA THR A 196 14.70 7.62 -10.25
C THR A 196 13.36 8.29 -9.96
N ASP A 197 12.31 7.51 -9.75
CA ASP A 197 10.99 7.99 -9.34
C ASP A 197 10.89 7.97 -7.80
N ALA A 198 11.55 8.91 -7.13
CA ALA A 198 11.53 9.00 -5.67
C ALA A 198 10.36 9.90 -5.19
N PRO A 199 9.15 9.35 -4.90
CA PRO A 199 8.03 10.17 -4.48
C PRO A 199 8.26 10.74 -3.09
N VAL A 200 7.92 12.02 -2.92
CA VAL A 200 7.78 12.66 -1.61
C VAL A 200 6.31 12.66 -1.24
N MET A 201 5.96 12.01 -0.13
CA MET A 201 4.60 11.91 0.38
C MET A 201 4.45 12.71 1.67
N TYR A 202 3.29 13.35 1.83
CA TYR A 202 2.92 14.12 3.03
C TYR A 202 1.75 13.50 3.80
N THR A 203 1.42 12.25 3.49
CA THR A 203 0.34 11.51 4.18
C THR A 203 0.56 11.34 5.68
N THR A 204 1.76 11.65 6.19
CA THR A 204 2.11 11.64 7.60
C THR A 204 2.08 13.04 8.24
N ASN A 205 1.68 14.09 7.52
CA ASN A 205 1.87 15.51 7.87
C ASN A 205 3.35 15.98 7.95
N PHE A 206 4.31 15.13 7.58
CA PHE A 206 5.70 15.49 7.34
C PHE A 206 6.19 14.82 6.05
N ALA A 207 7.29 15.32 5.50
CA ALA A 207 7.83 14.77 4.26
C ALA A 207 8.44 13.38 4.48
N VAL A 208 8.02 12.41 3.66
CA VAL A 208 8.62 11.07 3.57
C VAL A 208 8.99 10.78 2.13
N THR A 209 10.27 10.55 1.87
CA THR A 209 10.77 10.24 0.51
C THR A 209 11.05 8.75 0.38
N THR A 210 10.36 8.06 -0.53
CA THR A 210 10.72 6.67 -0.89
C THR A 210 11.81 6.71 -1.96
N ALA A 211 13.07 6.91 -1.55
CA ALA A 211 14.23 7.05 -2.43
C ALA A 211 14.84 5.72 -2.92
N LYS A 212 14.47 4.61 -2.28
CA LYS A 212 14.98 3.28 -2.63
C LYS A 212 13.86 2.28 -2.90
N ARG A 213 14.18 1.22 -3.62
CA ARG A 213 13.31 0.07 -3.86
C ARG A 213 14.03 -1.25 -3.58
N LEU A 214 13.28 -2.28 -3.21
CA LEU A 214 13.80 -3.59 -2.84
C LEU A 214 14.43 -4.24 -4.08
N LYS A 215 15.71 -4.58 -3.98
CA LYS A 215 16.50 -5.19 -5.06
C LYS A 215 16.59 -6.71 -4.90
N THR A 216 16.97 -7.16 -3.70
CA THR A 216 17.25 -8.58 -3.45
C THR A 216 16.83 -8.99 -2.06
N ILE A 217 16.29 -10.21 -1.94
CA ILE A 217 16.01 -10.89 -0.67
C ILE A 217 16.96 -12.08 -0.58
N ASP A 218 17.87 -12.09 0.39
CA ASP A 218 18.85 -13.15 0.60
C ASP A 218 18.49 -13.96 1.84
N VAL A 219 18.26 -15.27 1.68
CA VAL A 219 17.79 -16.17 2.73
C VAL A 219 18.94 -17.07 3.18
N MET A 220 19.31 -16.96 4.45
CA MET A 220 20.50 -17.58 5.02
C MET A 220 20.12 -18.49 6.19
N ALA A 221 20.78 -19.65 6.29
CA ALA A 221 20.67 -20.55 7.43
C ALA A 221 22.00 -21.24 7.72
N ASN A 222 22.39 -21.25 9.00
CA ASN A 222 23.64 -21.82 9.49
C ASN A 222 24.87 -21.29 8.72
N GLY A 223 24.87 -19.99 8.41
CA GLY A 223 25.94 -19.33 7.64
C GLY A 223 25.97 -19.63 6.13
N LEU A 224 25.02 -20.42 5.62
CA LEU A 224 24.93 -20.81 4.21
C LEU A 224 23.66 -20.26 3.56
N ARG A 225 23.79 -19.88 2.28
CA ARG A 225 22.65 -19.40 1.48
C ARG A 225 21.70 -20.54 1.16
N GLN A 226 20.41 -20.26 1.31
CA GLN A 226 19.33 -21.20 1.02
C GLN A 226 18.60 -20.81 -0.27
N ARG A 227 18.35 -19.51 -0.43
CA ARG A 227 17.70 -18.89 -1.59
C ARG A 227 18.17 -17.45 -1.74
N ALA A 228 18.12 -16.94 -2.96
CA ALA A 228 18.08 -15.50 -3.21
C ALA A 228 16.91 -15.19 -4.15
N TYR A 229 16.27 -14.03 -3.97
CA TYR A 229 15.24 -13.53 -4.87
C TYR A 229 15.70 -12.20 -5.42
N GLU A 230 15.90 -12.11 -6.73
CA GLU A 230 16.24 -10.88 -7.43
C GLU A 230 14.97 -10.24 -7.99
N LEU A 231 14.79 -8.95 -7.72
CA LEU A 231 13.67 -8.15 -8.19
C LEU A 231 14.18 -7.19 -9.27
N SER A 232 13.59 -7.27 -10.46
CA SER A 232 13.91 -6.37 -11.57
C SER A 232 12.74 -5.45 -11.88
N TYR A 233 13.02 -4.21 -12.27
CA TYR A 233 12.03 -3.18 -12.48
C TYR A 233 12.13 -2.56 -13.87
N THR A 234 10.99 -2.07 -14.35
CA THR A 234 10.92 -1.12 -15.45
C THR A 234 10.13 0.12 -15.02
N TYR A 235 10.12 1.15 -15.84
CA TYR A 235 9.34 2.36 -15.59
C TYR A 235 8.09 2.38 -16.47
N SER A 236 6.95 2.68 -15.86
CA SER A 236 5.70 2.92 -16.59
C SER A 236 5.90 4.04 -17.59
N THR A 237 5.59 3.80 -18.87
CA THR A 237 5.72 4.80 -19.94
C THR A 237 4.74 5.97 -19.75
N SER A 238 3.59 5.72 -19.13
CA SER A 238 2.55 6.74 -18.90
C SER A 238 2.83 7.59 -17.65
N THR A 239 3.41 7.02 -16.59
CA THR A 239 3.53 7.69 -15.28
C THR A 239 4.97 7.91 -14.80
N GLY A 240 5.96 7.30 -15.44
CA GLY A 240 7.36 7.30 -15.00
C GLY A 240 7.63 6.53 -13.71
N ARG A 241 6.64 5.80 -13.17
CA ARG A 241 6.74 5.09 -11.89
C ARG A 241 7.38 3.71 -12.06
N SER A 242 8.17 3.28 -11.08
CA SER A 242 8.73 1.93 -11.02
C SER A 242 7.62 0.89 -10.89
N ILE A 243 7.63 -0.08 -11.79
CA ILE A 243 6.78 -1.27 -11.79
C ILE A 243 7.69 -2.51 -11.73
N LEU A 244 7.34 -3.47 -10.88
CA LEU A 244 8.10 -4.70 -10.72
C LEU A 244 7.94 -5.56 -11.98
N ALA A 245 8.99 -5.68 -12.77
CA ALA A 245 8.97 -6.38 -14.04
C ALA A 245 9.17 -7.89 -13.86
N SER A 246 9.99 -8.30 -12.90
CA SER A 246 10.17 -9.72 -12.59
C SER A 246 10.69 -9.99 -11.19
N VAL A 247 10.44 -11.22 -10.73
CA VAL A 247 11.10 -11.82 -9.56
C VAL A 247 11.74 -13.14 -9.99
N GLN A 248 13.04 -13.28 -9.78
CA GLN A 248 13.78 -14.51 -10.09
C GLN A 248 14.32 -15.16 -8.82
N GLN A 249 14.04 -16.45 -8.64
CA GLN A 249 14.49 -17.23 -7.50
C GLN A 249 15.74 -18.04 -7.86
N PHE A 250 16.76 -17.92 -7.02
CA PHE A 250 18.02 -18.64 -7.14
C PHE A 250 18.20 -19.69 -6.05
N GLY A 251 18.99 -20.71 -6.38
CA GLY A 251 19.34 -21.83 -5.50
C GLY A 251 20.40 -21.49 -4.45
N ARG A 252 20.86 -22.52 -3.75
CA ARG A 252 21.88 -22.43 -2.68
C ARG A 252 23.26 -22.00 -3.17
N ASP A 253 23.54 -22.26 -4.44
CA ASP A 253 24.77 -21.93 -5.15
C ASP A 253 24.79 -20.48 -5.66
N SER A 254 23.76 -19.68 -5.35
CA SER A 254 23.75 -18.26 -5.72
C SER A 254 24.88 -17.49 -5.08
N LEU A 255 25.47 -16.59 -5.86
CA LEU A 255 26.49 -15.66 -5.44
C LEU A 255 25.84 -14.28 -5.33
N VAL A 256 25.76 -13.74 -4.12
CA VAL A 256 25.26 -12.38 -3.85
C VAL A 256 26.39 -11.58 -3.24
N ASP A 257 26.68 -10.42 -3.84
CA ASP A 257 27.74 -9.51 -3.37
C ASP A 257 27.33 -8.69 -2.13
N VAL A 258 28.25 -7.87 -1.62
CA VAL A 258 28.01 -7.02 -0.44
C VAL A 258 26.89 -5.98 -0.65
N ASN A 259 26.57 -5.64 -1.90
CA ASN A 259 25.53 -4.70 -2.29
C ASN A 259 24.22 -5.39 -2.70
N GLY A 260 24.13 -6.70 -2.51
CA GLY A 260 22.94 -7.49 -2.85
C GLY A 260 22.78 -7.81 -4.32
N THR A 261 23.80 -7.64 -5.18
CA THR A 261 23.71 -8.05 -6.59
C THR A 261 23.91 -9.55 -6.70
N VAL A 262 23.01 -10.24 -7.40
CA VAL A 262 23.20 -11.65 -7.74
C VAL A 262 24.14 -11.73 -8.95
N THR A 263 25.30 -12.36 -8.80
CA THR A 263 26.37 -12.42 -9.82
C THR A 263 26.52 -13.79 -10.46
N GLY A 264 25.84 -14.81 -9.93
CA GLY A 264 25.86 -16.16 -10.47
C GLY A 264 25.06 -17.16 -9.63
N GLY A 265 25.05 -18.41 -10.08
CA GLY A 265 24.34 -19.54 -9.47
C GLY A 265 23.14 -19.98 -10.29
N THR A 266 22.59 -21.13 -9.92
CA THR A 266 21.45 -21.75 -10.58
C THR A 266 20.16 -21.03 -10.21
N ALA A 267 19.29 -20.80 -11.20
CA ALA A 267 18.04 -20.08 -11.02
C ALA A 267 16.85 -20.85 -11.60
N LEU A 268 15.68 -20.67 -10.99
CA LEU A 268 14.42 -20.93 -11.65
C LEU A 268 14.20 -19.86 -12.75
N PRO A 269 13.34 -20.14 -13.76
CA PRO A 269 12.89 -19.11 -14.69
C PRO A 269 12.29 -17.92 -13.93
N ALA A 270 12.56 -16.71 -14.41
CA ALA A 270 12.02 -15.50 -13.81
C ALA A 270 10.48 -15.46 -13.96
N MET A 271 9.79 -15.10 -12.88
CA MET A 271 8.37 -14.75 -12.94
C MET A 271 8.25 -13.32 -13.48
N SER A 272 7.71 -13.14 -14.67
CA SER A 272 7.58 -11.83 -15.33
C SER A 272 6.17 -11.27 -15.24
N PHE A 273 6.06 -9.95 -15.12
CA PHE A 273 4.80 -9.22 -15.00
C PHE A 273 4.64 -8.19 -16.12
N GLY A 274 3.49 -8.22 -16.78
CA GLY A 274 3.05 -7.19 -17.72
C GLY A 274 2.06 -6.24 -17.06
N TYR A 275 2.13 -4.96 -17.42
CA TYR A 275 1.21 -3.93 -16.93
C TYR A 275 0.57 -3.21 -18.12
N THR A 276 -0.67 -2.80 -17.97
CA THR A 276 -1.33 -1.95 -18.96
C THR A 276 -0.62 -0.60 -19.04
N SER A 277 -0.19 -0.22 -20.23
CA SER A 277 0.27 1.14 -20.54
C SER A 277 -0.79 1.84 -21.37
N GLY A 278 -1.33 2.96 -20.88
CA GLY A 278 -2.16 3.84 -21.68
C GLY A 278 -1.28 4.72 -22.56
N GLY A 279 -1.61 4.84 -23.84
CA GLY A 279 -1.05 5.93 -24.66
C GLY A 279 -1.52 7.27 -24.10
N ASN A 280 -0.65 8.29 -24.06
CA ASN A 280 -1.01 9.65 -23.64
C ASN A 280 -1.75 10.40 -24.76
N SER A 281 -2.69 9.72 -25.42
CA SER A 281 -3.43 10.23 -26.57
C SER A 281 -4.91 10.18 -26.28
N PHE A 282 -5.60 11.26 -26.64
CA PHE A 282 -7.05 11.25 -26.63
C PHE A 282 -7.56 10.36 -27.76
N ASN A 283 -8.64 9.64 -27.50
CA ASN A 283 -9.43 9.02 -28.57
C ASN A 283 -9.96 10.12 -29.50
N SER A 284 -10.35 9.72 -30.71
CA SER A 284 -11.03 10.62 -31.64
C SER A 284 -12.22 11.32 -30.96
N PRO A 285 -12.44 12.62 -31.22
CA PRO A 285 -13.57 13.34 -30.65
C PRO A 285 -14.88 12.62 -30.96
N VAL A 286 -15.71 12.42 -29.93
CA VAL A 286 -17.07 11.92 -30.07
C VAL A 286 -18.05 13.09 -30.04
N SER A 287 -19.13 13.02 -30.82
CA SER A 287 -20.19 14.02 -30.79
C SER A 287 -20.92 13.97 -29.45
N GLY A 288 -20.81 15.04 -28.68
CA GLY A 288 -21.57 15.22 -27.45
C GLY A 288 -22.93 15.91 -27.67
N PRO A 289 -23.64 16.23 -26.58
CA PRO A 289 -24.87 16.99 -26.63
C PRO A 289 -24.69 18.34 -27.35
N THR A 290 -25.64 18.69 -28.23
CA THR A 290 -25.65 19.96 -28.94
C THR A 290 -26.53 20.97 -28.22
N ARG A 291 -26.03 22.20 -28.00
CA ARG A 291 -26.85 23.33 -27.57
C ARG A 291 -27.03 24.29 -28.73
N TRP A 292 -28.28 24.64 -29.03
CA TRP A 292 -28.59 25.63 -30.05
C TRP A 292 -28.17 27.02 -29.56
N VAL A 293 -27.44 27.77 -30.40
CA VAL A 293 -27.09 29.17 -30.18
C VAL A 293 -27.68 30.01 -31.31
N ASN A 294 -28.33 31.13 -30.97
CA ASN A 294 -28.93 32.00 -31.97
C ASN A 294 -27.85 32.78 -32.72
N ASN A 295 -27.50 32.36 -33.93
CA ASN A 295 -26.48 33.01 -34.76
C ASN A 295 -26.94 34.36 -35.36
N SER A 296 -28.16 34.82 -35.06
CA SER A 296 -28.72 36.09 -35.58
C SER A 296 -28.37 37.30 -34.70
N ILE A 297 -27.77 37.09 -33.52
CA ILE A 297 -27.32 38.15 -32.62
C ILE A 297 -25.79 38.17 -32.65
N GLY A 298 -25.20 39.26 -33.15
CA GLY A 298 -23.75 39.45 -33.12
C GLY A 298 -23.22 39.31 -31.69
N GLY A 299 -22.32 38.35 -31.46
CA GLY A 299 -21.77 38.03 -30.14
C GLY A 299 -22.41 36.84 -29.41
N ALA A 300 -23.44 36.20 -29.98
CA ALA A 300 -23.97 34.95 -29.44
C ALA A 300 -22.93 33.83 -29.56
N SER A 301 -22.40 33.41 -28.42
CA SER A 301 -21.45 32.31 -28.29
C SER A 301 -21.99 31.28 -27.30
N ILE A 302 -21.48 30.04 -27.36
CA ILE A 302 -21.69 29.09 -26.27
C ILE A 302 -21.01 29.69 -25.05
N ASP A 303 -21.82 30.14 -24.10
CA ASP A 303 -21.34 30.60 -22.81
C ASP A 303 -20.92 29.37 -21.98
N ILE A 304 -19.68 28.92 -22.17
CA ILE A 304 -19.11 27.76 -21.46
C ILE A 304 -19.19 27.97 -19.93
N SER A 305 -19.26 29.22 -19.46
CA SER A 305 -19.47 29.52 -18.05
C SER A 305 -20.82 29.00 -17.51
N ARG A 306 -21.77 28.70 -18.39
CA ARG A 306 -23.08 28.11 -18.06
C ARG A 306 -23.12 26.60 -18.11
N VAL A 307 -22.01 25.95 -18.44
CA VAL A 307 -21.86 24.50 -18.39
C VAL A 307 -20.99 24.14 -17.19
N LYS A 308 -21.39 23.11 -16.44
CA LYS A 308 -20.64 22.53 -15.33
C LYS A 308 -20.56 21.04 -15.54
N LEU A 309 -19.37 20.49 -15.31
CA LEU A 309 -19.12 19.06 -15.36
C LEU A 309 -18.93 18.56 -13.94
N GLY A 310 -19.49 17.40 -13.62
CA GLY A 310 -19.39 16.78 -12.31
C GLY A 310 -20.15 15.48 -12.27
N ASP A 311 -19.95 14.67 -11.25
CA ASP A 311 -20.80 13.51 -10.97
C ASP A 311 -21.90 13.97 -10.01
N PHE A 312 -23.12 14.21 -10.52
CA PHE A 312 -24.21 14.81 -9.74
C PHE A 312 -25.10 13.77 -9.07
N ASN A 313 -25.03 12.51 -9.49
CA ASN A 313 -25.81 11.40 -8.91
C ASN A 313 -24.95 10.39 -8.13
N GLY A 314 -23.62 10.52 -8.15
CA GLY A 314 -22.68 9.66 -7.45
C GLY A 314 -22.44 8.31 -8.14
N ASP A 315 -22.69 8.20 -9.45
CA ASP A 315 -22.56 6.93 -10.18
C ASP A 315 -21.16 6.69 -10.76
N GLY A 316 -20.23 7.61 -10.52
CA GLY A 316 -18.84 7.57 -10.99
C GLY A 316 -18.64 8.05 -12.43
N LYS A 317 -19.68 8.61 -13.07
CA LYS A 317 -19.62 9.14 -14.44
C LYS A 317 -19.72 10.65 -14.41
N THR A 318 -19.03 11.30 -15.36
CA THR A 318 -19.11 12.77 -15.48
C THR A 318 -20.38 13.17 -16.21
N ASP A 319 -21.28 13.83 -15.48
CA ASP A 319 -22.52 14.44 -15.93
C ASP A 319 -22.32 15.91 -16.36
N ILE A 320 -23.37 16.49 -16.95
CA ILE A 320 -23.40 17.88 -17.39
C ILE A 320 -24.55 18.62 -16.72
N ALA A 321 -24.27 19.75 -16.08
CA ALA A 321 -25.28 20.73 -15.68
C ALA A 321 -25.19 21.97 -16.58
N ALA A 322 -26.32 22.38 -17.14
CA ALA A 322 -26.47 23.53 -18.01
C ALA A 322 -27.41 24.57 -17.39
N VAL A 323 -26.92 25.80 -17.27
CA VAL A 323 -27.73 26.95 -16.84
C VAL A 323 -28.56 27.45 -18.02
N GLU A 324 -29.87 27.53 -17.84
CA GLU A 324 -30.85 27.97 -18.84
C GLU A 324 -31.34 29.40 -18.58
N GLY A 325 -31.74 30.09 -19.65
CA GLY A 325 -32.34 31.44 -19.58
C GLY A 325 -31.37 32.62 -19.54
N TRP A 326 -31.89 33.84 -19.74
CA TRP A 326 -31.17 35.11 -19.66
C TRP A 326 -31.81 35.96 -18.56
N GLY A 327 -31.17 36.06 -17.38
CA GLY A 327 -31.71 36.85 -16.27
C GLY A 327 -33.03 36.34 -15.69
N SER A 328 -33.28 35.04 -15.74
CA SER A 328 -34.52 34.39 -15.29
C SER A 328 -34.25 33.27 -14.27
N SER A 329 -35.19 32.98 -13.37
CA SER A 329 -35.14 31.90 -12.37
C SER A 329 -35.36 30.49 -12.94
N GLN A 330 -34.97 30.23 -14.19
CA GLN A 330 -35.20 28.92 -14.81
C GLN A 330 -34.36 27.83 -14.12
N PRO A 331 -34.92 26.61 -13.96
CA PRO A 331 -34.17 25.50 -13.40
C PRO A 331 -33.01 25.14 -14.32
N MET A 332 -31.87 24.78 -13.74
CA MET A 332 -30.78 24.21 -14.50
C MET A 332 -31.20 22.87 -15.10
N SER A 333 -30.69 22.53 -16.27
CA SER A 333 -30.85 21.20 -16.85
C SER A 333 -29.67 20.32 -16.45
N ILE A 334 -29.93 19.13 -15.91
CA ILE A 334 -28.91 18.14 -15.59
C ILE A 334 -29.04 16.96 -16.56
N TYR A 335 -27.95 16.66 -17.26
CA TYR A 335 -27.82 15.54 -18.18
C TYR A 335 -26.94 14.48 -17.53
N LEU A 336 -27.54 13.35 -17.15
CA LEU A 336 -26.83 12.23 -16.52
C LEU A 336 -26.15 11.36 -17.60
N SER A 337 -24.87 11.07 -17.40
CA SER A 337 -24.05 10.33 -18.35
C SER A 337 -24.33 8.83 -18.30
N LYS A 338 -24.38 8.18 -19.47
CA LYS A 338 -24.44 6.72 -19.54
C LYS A 338 -23.06 6.07 -19.55
N GLY A 339 -21.99 6.85 -19.74
CA GLY A 339 -20.61 6.35 -19.81
C GLY A 339 -20.19 5.85 -21.20
N ASP A 340 -21.08 5.91 -22.19
CA ASP A 340 -20.85 5.50 -23.58
C ASP A 340 -20.77 6.70 -24.54
N GLY A 341 -20.62 7.91 -23.99
CA GLY A 341 -20.66 9.18 -24.74
C GLY A 341 -22.06 9.75 -24.93
N THR A 342 -23.12 9.06 -24.49
CA THR A 342 -24.51 9.55 -24.52
C THR A 342 -25.03 9.92 -23.13
N PHE A 343 -26.13 10.69 -23.12
CA PHE A 343 -26.76 11.20 -21.90
C PHE A 343 -28.23 10.80 -21.85
N ALA A 344 -28.77 10.69 -20.63
CA ALA A 344 -30.21 10.58 -20.41
C ALA A 344 -30.93 11.90 -20.76
N ALA A 345 -32.26 11.85 -20.84
CA ALA A 345 -33.06 13.07 -20.95
C ALA A 345 -32.78 14.00 -19.75
N ALA A 346 -32.78 15.31 -20.01
CA ALA A 346 -32.50 16.30 -18.98
C ALA A 346 -33.49 16.21 -17.82
N VAL A 347 -32.99 16.32 -16.60
CA VAL A 347 -33.79 16.46 -15.38
C VAL A 347 -33.63 17.87 -14.80
N SER A 348 -34.67 18.37 -14.13
CA SER A 348 -34.64 19.70 -13.50
C SER A 348 -33.72 19.71 -12.29
N GLY A 349 -32.69 20.54 -12.37
CA GLY A 349 -31.82 20.90 -11.26
C GLY A 349 -32.35 22.09 -10.45
N PRO A 350 -31.59 22.54 -9.45
CA PRO A 350 -32.00 23.65 -8.60
C PRO A 350 -32.11 24.97 -9.38
N THR A 351 -33.00 25.85 -8.92
CA THR A 351 -33.15 27.23 -9.40
C THR A 351 -32.22 28.17 -8.63
N ARG A 352 -31.67 29.19 -9.29
CA ARG A 352 -30.88 30.25 -8.62
C ARG A 352 -31.46 31.63 -8.94
N TRP A 353 -31.45 32.53 -7.95
CA TRP A 353 -31.75 33.96 -8.10
C TRP A 353 -30.47 34.76 -8.27
#